data_AF-A0A932S1F3-F1
#
_entry.id   AF-A0A932S1F3-F1
#
_cell.length_a   1.000
_cell.length_b   1.000
_cell.length_c   1.000
_cell.angle_alpha   90.00
_cell.angle_beta   90.00
_cell.angle_gamma   90.00
#
_symmetry.space_group_name_H-M   'P 1'
#
loop_
_entity.id
_entity.type
_entity.pdbx_description
1 polymer ?
#
loop_
_entity_poly.entity_id
_entity_poly.type
_entity_poly.pdbx_seq_one_letter_code
_entity_poly.pdbx_strand_id
1 'polypeptide(L)'
;MNSVEVLDIYEKVATLTAEMRLAAQSHDWELLEKLESDCSAQVGTLKRHESSLEAEINLPVELKQRKINIIKQILADDRAIREITEPWMTELSKLMSSASTSRKLTHSYGANQIG
;
A
#
# COMPACT_ATOMS: atom_id res chain seq x y z
N MET A 1 -7.10 0.54 25.14
CA MET A 1 -5.73 0.03 24.94
C MET A 1 -4.78 0.91 25.70
N ASN A 2 -3.78 0.32 26.33
CA ASN A 2 -2.67 1.07 26.90
C ASN A 2 -1.62 1.37 25.83
N SER A 3 -0.66 2.22 26.19
CA SER A 3 0.44 2.66 25.35
C SER A 3 1.32 1.54 24.76
N VAL A 4 1.48 0.42 25.48
CA VAL A 4 2.30 -0.72 25.05
C VAL A 4 1.56 -1.52 23.98
N GLU A 5 0.26 -1.76 24.18
CA GLU A 5 -0.57 -2.46 23.20
C GLU A 5 -0.63 -1.70 21.87
N VAL A 6 -0.63 -0.37 21.89
CA VAL A 6 -0.59 0.44 20.66
C VAL A 6 0.74 0.26 19.93
N LEU A 7 1.86 0.24 20.65
CA LEU A 7 3.18 -0.04 20.06
C LEU A 7 3.27 -1.43 19.45
N ASP A 8 2.69 -2.44 20.09
CA ASP A 8 2.64 -3.80 19.53
C ASP A 8 1.89 -3.85 18.20
N ILE A 9 0.81 -3.07 18.05
CA ILE A 9 0.12 -2.97 16.75
C ILE A 9 1.00 -2.26 15.71
N TYR A 10 1.72 -1.20 16.08
CA TYR A 10 2.68 -0.57 15.16
C TYR A 10 3.77 -1.53 14.70
N GLU A 11 4.30 -2.36 15.59
CA GLU A 11 5.31 -3.38 15.24
C GLU A 11 4.76 -4.47 14.33
N LYS A 12 3.51 -4.88 14.55
CA LYS A 12 2.80 -5.79 13.63
C LYS A 12 2.64 -5.16 12.26
N VAL A 13 2.23 -3.89 12.17
CA VAL A 13 2.11 -3.18 10.89
C VAL A 13 3.47 -3.12 10.19
N ALA A 14 4.55 -2.79 10.90
CA ALA A 14 5.89 -2.76 10.30
C ALA A 14 6.38 -4.14 9.81
N THR A 15 6.02 -5.20 10.51
CA THR A 15 6.31 -6.58 10.08
C THR A 15 5.54 -6.89 8.80
N LEU A 16 4.23 -6.61 8.77
CA LEU A 16 3.39 -6.82 7.59
C LEU A 16 3.88 -6.02 6.39
N THR A 17 4.24 -4.74 6.54
CA THR A 17 4.75 -3.94 5.42
C THR A 17 6.11 -4.41 4.92
N ALA A 18 6.97 -4.95 5.80
CA ALA A 18 8.22 -5.57 5.39
C ALA A 18 7.97 -6.86 4.59
N GLU A 19 7.00 -7.69 4.98
CA GLU A 19 6.57 -8.87 4.23
C GLU A 19 5.94 -8.50 2.88
N MET A 20 5.10 -7.47 2.84
CA MET A 20 4.54 -6.92 1.60
C MET A 20 5.65 -6.48 0.64
N ARG A 21 6.69 -5.83 1.15
CA ARG A 21 7.86 -5.44 0.34
C ARG A 21 8.56 -6.66 -0.26
N LEU A 22 8.73 -7.73 0.51
CA LEU A 22 9.33 -8.97 0.01
C LEU A 22 8.44 -9.64 -1.06
N ALA A 23 7.12 -9.70 -0.83
CA ALA A 23 6.15 -10.23 -1.78
C ALA A 23 6.15 -9.43 -3.11
N ALA A 24 6.22 -8.10 -3.02
CA ALA A 24 6.34 -7.23 -4.19
C ALA A 24 7.66 -7.49 -4.95
N GLN A 25 8.78 -7.64 -4.25
CA GLN A 25 10.08 -7.96 -4.86
C GLN A 25 10.08 -9.34 -5.55
N SER A 26 9.37 -10.32 -5.00
CA SER A 26 9.20 -11.64 -5.60
C SER A 26 8.08 -11.70 -6.65
N HIS A 27 7.38 -10.60 -6.90
CA HIS A 27 6.22 -10.53 -7.80
C HIS A 27 5.08 -11.48 -7.39
N ASP A 28 4.97 -11.80 -6.10
CA ASP A 28 3.90 -12.64 -5.54
C ASP A 28 2.70 -11.76 -5.21
N TRP A 29 1.91 -11.45 -6.25
CA TRP A 29 0.79 -10.51 -6.14
C TRP A 29 -0.36 -11.06 -5.29
N GLU A 30 -0.57 -12.38 -5.28
CA GLU A 30 -1.59 -13.01 -4.43
C GLU A 30 -1.24 -12.89 -2.95
N LEU A 31 0.04 -13.08 -2.60
CA LEU A 31 0.50 -12.86 -1.24
C LEU A 31 0.45 -11.38 -0.87
N LEU A 32 0.83 -10.49 -1.78
CA LEU A 32 0.79 -9.05 -1.55
C LEU A 32 -0.64 -8.57 -1.23
N GLU A 33 -1.65 -9.03 -1.96
CA GLU A 33 -3.06 -8.70 -1.73
C GLU A 33 -3.55 -9.21 -0.35
N LYS A 34 -3.19 -10.44 0.03
CA LYS A 34 -3.54 -10.98 1.35
C LYS A 34 -2.94 -10.17 2.48
N LEU A 35 -1.64 -9.85 2.37
CA LEU A 35 -0.92 -9.05 3.36
C LEU A 35 -1.46 -7.61 3.45
N GLU A 36 -1.89 -7.03 2.32
CA GLU A 36 -2.55 -5.71 2.31
C GLU A 36 -3.85 -5.74 3.13
N SER A 37 -4.66 -6.80 2.96
CA SER A 37 -5.89 -6.98 3.75
C SER A 37 -5.60 -7.02 5.25
N ASP A 38 -4.62 -7.81 5.67
CA ASP A 38 -4.21 -7.93 7.07
C ASP A 38 -3.66 -6.61 7.62
N CYS A 39 -2.82 -5.93 6.85
CA CYS A 39 -2.26 -4.63 7.20
C CYS A 39 -3.38 -3.58 7.40
N SER A 40 -4.35 -3.55 6.48
CA SER A 40 -5.49 -2.63 6.54
C SER A 40 -6.34 -2.83 7.81
N ALA A 41 -6.50 -4.08 8.26
CA ALA A 41 -7.22 -4.40 9.50
C ALA A 41 -6.49 -3.91 10.75
N GLN A 42 -5.16 -4.05 10.79
CA GLN A 42 -4.33 -3.54 11.89
C GLN A 42 -4.33 -2.01 11.94
N VAL A 43 -4.15 -1.34 10.79
CA VAL A 43 -4.23 0.13 10.68
C VAL A 43 -5.61 0.64 11.06
N GLY A 44 -6.69 -0.06 10.67
CA GLY A 44 -8.04 0.26 11.09
C GLY A 44 -8.22 0.20 12.61
N THR A 45 -7.55 -0.73 13.27
CA THR A 45 -7.53 -0.84 14.73
C THR A 45 -6.79 0.33 15.37
N LEU A 46 -5.61 0.69 14.85
CA LEU A 46 -4.87 1.89 15.31
C LEU A 46 -5.71 3.16 15.23
N LYS A 47 -6.36 3.42 14.09
CA LYS A 47 -7.18 4.62 13.88
C LYS A 47 -8.32 4.76 14.91
N ARG A 48 -8.94 3.64 15.32
CA ARG A 48 -10.00 3.64 16.34
C ARG A 48 -9.47 3.95 17.74
N HIS A 49 -8.24 3.58 18.04
CA HIS A 49 -7.66 3.73 19.38
C HIS A 49 -6.83 5.01 19.57
N GLU A 50 -6.19 5.53 18.51
CA GLU A 50 -5.42 6.79 18.57
C GLU A 50 -6.30 8.04 18.70
N SER A 51 -7.61 7.94 18.44
CA SER A 51 -8.53 9.07 18.63
C SER A 51 -8.65 9.54 20.11
N SER A 52 -8.09 8.80 21.07
CA SER A 52 -7.99 9.24 22.47
C SER A 52 -6.66 9.97 22.73
N LEU A 53 -6.73 11.31 22.69
CA LEU A 53 -5.61 12.23 22.92
C LEU A 53 -4.83 11.97 24.24
N GLU A 54 -5.49 11.37 25.23
CA GLU A 54 -4.94 11.06 26.56
C GLU A 54 -3.86 9.97 26.54
N ALA A 55 -3.87 9.08 25.55
CA ALA A 55 -2.90 7.98 25.43
C ALA A 55 -1.53 8.43 24.88
N GLU A 56 -1.48 9.52 24.12
CA GLU A 56 -0.24 10.08 23.57
C GLU A 56 0.51 11.00 24.56
N ILE A 57 -0.22 11.72 25.40
CA ILE A 57 0.34 12.69 26.34
C ILE A 57 1.19 11.98 27.41
N ASN A 58 0.78 10.80 27.85
CA ASN A 58 1.43 10.04 28.93
C ASN A 58 2.51 9.05 28.47
N LEU A 59 2.86 9.03 27.18
CA LEU A 59 3.85 8.08 26.66
C LEU A 59 5.28 8.51 27.06
N PRO A 60 6.08 7.64 27.70
CA PRO A 60 7.50 7.88 27.96
C PRO A 60 8.26 8.25 26.68
N VAL A 61 9.31 9.06 26.82
CA VAL A 61 10.08 9.59 25.69
C VAL A 61 10.69 8.46 24.84
N GLU A 62 11.13 7.38 25.48
CA GLU A 62 11.71 6.20 24.83
C GLU A 62 10.67 5.50 23.93
N LEU A 63 9.43 5.39 24.41
CA LEU A 63 8.33 4.76 23.68
C LEU A 63 7.86 5.65 22.51
N LYS A 64 7.88 6.98 22.67
CA LYS A 64 7.65 7.94 21.57
C LYS A 64 8.71 7.78 20.48
N GLN A 65 9.99 7.67 20.86
CA GLN A 65 11.08 7.49 19.89
C GLN A 65 10.96 6.15 19.16
N ARG A 66 10.59 5.08 19.87
CA ARG A 66 10.32 3.76 19.25
C ARG A 66 9.18 3.83 18.24
N LYS A 67 8.05 4.47 18.60
CA LYS A 67 6.92 4.71 17.67
C LYS A 67 7.38 5.43 16.40
N ILE A 68 8.15 6.50 16.54
CA ILE A 68 8.68 7.28 15.39
C ILE A 68 9.56 6.39 14.49
N ASN A 69 10.44 5.58 15.06
CA ASN A 69 11.30 4.69 14.28
C ASN A 69 10.48 3.67 13.48
N ILE A 70 9.45 3.08 14.10
CA ILE A 70 8.55 2.13 13.46
C ILE A 70 7.79 2.79 12.30
N ILE A 71 7.24 3.99 12.50
CA ILE A 71 6.54 4.74 11.44
C ILE A 71 7.46 5.02 10.25
N LYS A 72 8.72 5.41 10.52
CA LYS A 72 9.70 5.63 9.45
C LYS A 72 9.99 4.37 8.65
N GLN A 73 10.06 3.21 9.30
CA GLN A 73 10.24 1.92 8.63
C GLN A 73 9.04 1.62 7.72
N ILE A 74 7.81 1.71 8.24
CA ILE A 74 6.58 1.51 7.46
C ILE A 74 6.58 2.38 6.20
N LEU A 75 6.88 3.68 6.34
CA LEU A 75 6.89 4.61 5.21
C LEU A 75 7.99 4.29 4.17
N ALA A 76 9.14 3.78 4.62
CA ALA A 76 10.21 3.36 3.72
C ALA A 76 9.82 2.09 2.95
N ASP A 77 9.15 1.14 3.61
CA ASP A 77 8.66 -0.09 2.98
C ASP A 77 7.54 0.20 1.98
N ASP A 78 6.57 1.06 2.34
CA ASP A 78 5.50 1.52 1.44
C ASP A 78 6.07 2.17 0.18
N ARG A 79 7.11 3.00 0.33
CA ARG A 79 7.79 3.61 -0.82
C ARG A 79 8.41 2.54 -1.72
N ALA A 80 9.11 1.57 -1.15
CA ALA A 80 9.74 0.50 -1.93
C ALA A 80 8.69 -0.37 -2.66
N ILE A 81 7.54 -0.62 -2.06
CA ILE A 81 6.42 -1.32 -2.71
C ILE A 81 5.89 -0.52 -3.91
N ARG A 82 5.70 0.80 -3.75
CA ARG A 82 5.25 1.68 -4.84
C ARG A 82 6.23 1.73 -6.01
N GLU A 83 7.53 1.77 -5.72
CA GLU A 83 8.58 1.76 -6.76
C GLU A 83 8.52 0.51 -7.64
N ILE A 84 7.99 -0.61 -7.12
CA ILE A 84 7.78 -1.85 -7.88
C ILE A 84 6.42 -1.87 -8.58
N THR A 85 5.36 -1.42 -7.89
CA THR A 85 3.97 -1.58 -8.37
C THR A 85 3.52 -0.46 -9.33
N GLU A 86 4.01 0.77 -9.19
CA GLU A 86 3.58 1.91 -10.02
C GLU A 86 4.03 1.84 -11.50
N PRO A 87 5.25 1.38 -11.84
CA PRO A 87 5.70 1.33 -13.22
C PRO A 87 4.85 0.41 -14.10
N TRP A 88 4.48 -0.78 -13.60
CA TRP A 88 3.70 -1.75 -14.38
C TRP A 88 2.28 -1.24 -14.63
N MET A 89 1.65 -0.58 -13.64
CA MET A 89 0.32 0.02 -13.80
C MET A 89 0.33 1.14 -14.84
N THR A 90 1.40 1.95 -14.85
CA THR A 90 1.59 2.99 -15.86
C THR A 90 1.69 2.39 -17.27
N GLU A 91 2.43 1.29 -17.42
CA GLU A 91 2.59 0.61 -18.70
C GLU A 91 1.29 -0.07 -19.16
N LEU A 92 0.57 -0.73 -18.26
CA LEU A 92 -0.75 -1.30 -18.54
C LEU A 92 -1.71 -0.22 -19.06
N SER A 93 -1.76 0.94 -18.41
CA SER A 93 -2.63 2.05 -18.82
C SER A 93 -2.32 2.53 -20.24
N LYS A 94 -1.04 2.61 -20.62
CA LYS A 94 -0.63 2.94 -22.00
C LYS A 94 -1.08 1.87 -22.99
N LEU A 95 -0.91 0.59 -22.69
CA LEU A 95 -1.33 -0.53 -23.55
C LEU A 95 -2.85 -0.55 -23.75
N MET A 96 -3.63 -0.30 -22.70
CA MET A 96 -5.09 -0.19 -22.81
C MET A 96 -5.50 1.01 -23.67
N SER A 97 -4.83 2.14 -23.50
CA SER A 97 -5.08 3.36 -24.28
C SER A 97 -4.75 3.18 -25.77
N SER A 98 -3.65 2.51 -26.09
CA SER A 98 -3.28 2.20 -27.48
C SER A 98 -4.24 1.20 -28.12
N ALA A 99 -4.66 0.16 -27.39
CA ALA A 99 -5.63 -0.83 -27.87
C ALA A 99 -7.02 -0.23 -28.16
N SER A 100 -7.47 0.73 -27.33
CA SER A 100 -8.72 1.46 -27.58
C SER A 100 -8.63 2.38 -28.79
N THR A 101 -7.50 3.07 -28.96
CA THR A 101 -7.22 3.93 -30.11
C THR A 101 -7.18 3.13 -31.40
N SER A 102 -6.51 1.97 -31.39
CA SER A 102 -6.44 1.06 -32.53
C SER A 102 -7.83 0.57 -32.95
N ARG A 103 -8.67 0.14 -31.98
CA ARG A 103 -10.06 -0.27 -32.25
C ARG A 103 -10.89 0.84 -32.90
N LYS A 104 -10.75 2.09 -32.42
CA LYS A 104 -11.45 3.25 -32.98
C LYS A 104 -11.05 3.51 -34.44
N LEU A 105 -9.75 3.43 -34.75
CA LEU A 105 -9.24 3.59 -36.11
C LEU A 105 -9.73 2.47 -37.03
N THR A 106 -9.67 1.20 -36.62
CA THR A 106 -10.20 0.09 -37.43
C THR A 106 -11.69 0.23 -37.69
N HIS A 107 -12.47 0.77 -36.75
CA HIS A 107 -13.89 1.02 -36.95
C HIS A 107 -14.14 2.15 -37.94
N SER A 108 -13.42 3.27 -37.85
CA SER A 108 -13.60 4.41 -38.76
C SER A 108 -13.15 4.12 -40.19
N TYR A 109 -12.07 3.34 -40.38
CA TYR A 109 -11.58 3.00 -41.71
C TYR A 109 -12.28 1.76 -42.32
N GLY A 110 -12.73 0.80 -41.50
CA GLY A 110 -13.54 -0.34 -41.96
C GLY A 110 -14.96 0.04 -42.37
N ALA A 111 -15.56 1.04 -41.70
CA ALA A 111 -16.87 1.59 -42.07
C ALA A 111 -16.84 2.39 -43.39
N ASN A 112 -15.65 2.79 -43.87
CA ASN A 112 -15.49 3.64 -45.05
C ASN A 112 -15.07 2.86 -46.32
N GLN A 113 -15.11 1.51 -46.28
CA GLN A 113 -14.79 0.62 -47.42
C GLN A 113 -16.01 -0.16 -47.96
N ILE A 114 -17.22 0.12 -47.45
CA ILE A 114 -18.48 -0.43 -47.98
C ILE A 114 -19.31 0.75 -48.48
N GLY A 115 -19.04 1.18 -49.70
CA GLY A 115 -19.74 2.27 -50.41
C GLY A 115 -19.36 2.28 -51.87
#